data_AF-A0AA47P5P0-F1
#
_entry.id   AF-A0AA47P5P0-F1
#
_cell.length_a   1.000
_cell.length_b   1.000
_cell.length_c   1.000
_cell.angle_alpha   90.00
_cell.angle_beta   90.00
_cell.angle_gamma   90.00
#
_symmetry.space_group_name_H-M   'P 1'
#
loop_
_entity.id
_entity.type
_entity.pdbx_description
1 polymer ?
#
loop_
_entity_poly.entity_id
_entity_poly.type
_entity_poly.pdbx_seq_one_letter_code
_entity_poly.pdbx_strand_id
1 'polypeptide(L)'
;MDSEDVIMETGSRELTQNPLRKIWIPYKNGLPEKHTFQRRVCMTNCPTLIVTVGLPARGKTYISKKLTRYLNWIGVPTKEFNVGQYRREFLKIYKSFEFFRADNEEGLKIRRQCALSALNDVRQFLTVGGGQVAVFDATNTTRERRGTIVKFAEQNGFKVFFVESVCEDPEVIAANIVQVKLGSPDYINCNTEEAVEDFMKRIECYETSYQPLDEVLDRDLSYIKVMDVGRRYLVNRVLDHIQSRIVYYLMNIHITPRSIYLCRHGESDLNIKGRIGGDSGLSARGKDFGKCLGKFIEEQNIKDLKVWTSQMKRTIQTAEVLGVPYEQWKVLNEIDAGVCEEMMYEEIQESFPLEFALRDQDKYRYRYPKGESYEDLVQRLEPVIMELERQENVLVICHQAVMRCLLAYFLDKGAGCKVESVCLSVDADLTGSLVSITGNANIMGRIHLKVTTSFSLLSEMNPDLNSNFCSAL
;
A
#
# COMPACT_ATOMS: atom_id res chain seq x y z
N MET A 1 -22.33 -61.47 -1.31
CA MET A 1 -23.41 -61.05 -0.39
C MET A 1 -22.66 -60.53 0.84
N ASP A 2 -22.36 -59.24 0.97
CA ASP A 2 -23.06 -58.09 0.43
C ASP A 2 -22.10 -56.99 -0.02
N SER A 3 -22.38 -56.45 -1.20
CA SER A 3 -21.84 -55.20 -1.72
C SER A 3 -22.44 -54.05 -0.93
N GLU A 4 -21.64 -53.38 -0.09
CA GLU A 4 -22.00 -52.06 0.40
C GLU A 4 -21.89 -51.08 -0.79
N ASP A 5 -23.02 -50.90 -1.47
CA ASP A 5 -23.25 -49.82 -2.40
C ASP A 5 -23.03 -48.50 -1.65
N VAL A 6 -21.87 -47.88 -1.87
CA VAL A 6 -21.70 -46.45 -1.61
C VAL A 6 -22.61 -45.75 -2.61
N ILE A 7 -23.84 -45.47 -2.18
CA ILE A 7 -24.75 -44.56 -2.86
C ILE A 7 -24.03 -43.20 -2.89
N MET A 8 -23.34 -42.93 -4.00
CA MET A 8 -23.03 -41.55 -4.36
C MET A 8 -24.38 -40.89 -4.59
N GLU A 9 -24.88 -40.15 -3.61
CA GLU A 9 -25.95 -39.19 -3.84
C GLU A 9 -25.46 -38.21 -4.92
N THR A 10 -25.83 -38.51 -6.17
CA THR A 10 -25.74 -37.61 -7.31
C THR A 10 -26.86 -36.56 -7.19
N GLY A 11 -26.97 -35.90 -6.04
CA GLY A 11 -27.78 -34.71 -5.88
C GLY A 11 -27.12 -33.58 -6.65
N SER A 12 -27.82 -32.98 -7.63
CA SER A 12 -27.36 -31.78 -8.31
C SER A 12 -26.98 -30.73 -7.26
N ARG A 13 -25.72 -30.33 -7.22
CA ARG A 13 -25.26 -29.26 -6.31
C ARG A 13 -25.89 -27.95 -6.76
N GLU A 14 -26.94 -27.54 -6.07
CA GLU A 14 -27.59 -26.25 -6.29
C GLU A 14 -26.64 -25.13 -5.84
N LEU A 15 -26.52 -24.09 -6.66
CA LEU A 15 -25.70 -22.92 -6.37
C LEU A 15 -26.60 -21.70 -6.30
N THR A 16 -26.32 -20.81 -5.37
CA THR A 16 -26.89 -19.46 -5.33
C THR A 16 -25.78 -18.44 -5.50
N GLN A 17 -26.09 -17.26 -6.01
CA GLN A 17 -25.11 -16.20 -6.18
C GLN A 17 -25.22 -15.21 -5.03
N ASN A 18 -24.10 -14.89 -4.38
CA ASN A 18 -24.05 -13.83 -3.37
C ASN A 18 -24.45 -12.49 -4.01
N PRO A 19 -25.50 -11.79 -3.53
CA PRO A 19 -25.97 -10.57 -4.16
C PRO A 19 -24.95 -9.43 -4.19
N LEU A 20 -24.06 -9.32 -3.20
CA LEU A 20 -23.08 -8.23 -3.12
C LEU A 20 -21.87 -8.49 -4.05
N ARG A 21 -21.20 -9.63 -3.86
CA ARG A 21 -19.93 -9.96 -4.53
C ARG A 21 -20.13 -10.70 -5.86
N LYS A 22 -21.35 -11.13 -6.16
CA LYS A 22 -21.69 -11.94 -7.35
C LYS A 22 -20.90 -13.27 -7.43
N ILE A 23 -20.54 -13.85 -6.29
CA ILE A 23 -19.82 -15.13 -6.18
C ILE A 23 -20.83 -16.26 -6.02
N TRP A 24 -20.69 -17.33 -6.81
CA TRP A 24 -21.49 -18.55 -6.68
C TRP A 24 -21.06 -19.34 -5.44
N ILE A 25 -22.04 -19.66 -4.60
CA ILE A 25 -21.85 -20.43 -3.37
C ILE A 25 -22.81 -21.62 -3.32
N PRO A 26 -22.43 -22.75 -2.71
CA PRO A 26 -23.32 -23.89 -2.55
C PRO A 26 -24.59 -23.53 -1.78
N TYR A 27 -25.71 -24.08 -2.21
CA TYR A 27 -27.03 -23.86 -1.64
C TYR A 27 -27.61 -25.21 -1.20
N LYS A 28 -27.97 -25.34 0.08
CA LYS A 28 -28.65 -26.55 0.60
C LYS A 28 -29.67 -26.17 1.66
N ASN A 29 -30.79 -26.89 1.68
CA ASN A 29 -31.85 -26.77 2.69
C ASN A 29 -32.42 -25.33 2.83
N GLY A 30 -32.61 -24.63 1.71
CA GLY A 30 -33.21 -23.29 1.70
C GLY A 30 -32.29 -22.15 2.19
N LEU A 31 -31.01 -22.45 2.47
CA LEU A 31 -30.02 -21.47 2.92
C LEU A 31 -28.71 -21.63 2.15
N PRO A 32 -27.96 -20.54 1.92
CA PRO A 32 -26.57 -20.66 1.48
C PRO A 32 -25.81 -21.51 2.50
N GLU A 33 -25.08 -22.54 2.05
CA GLU A 33 -24.18 -23.27 2.94
C GLU A 33 -23.16 -22.26 3.48
N LYS A 34 -23.32 -21.87 4.74
CA LYS A 34 -22.26 -21.17 5.46
C LYS A 34 -21.09 -22.14 5.45
N HIS A 35 -20.02 -21.81 4.74
CA HIS A 35 -18.75 -22.48 4.97
C HIS A 35 -18.53 -22.43 6.47
N THR A 36 -18.62 -23.60 7.12
CA THR A 36 -18.37 -23.74 8.54
C THR A 36 -16.97 -23.18 8.73
N PHE A 37 -16.88 -22.01 9.35
CA PHE A 37 -15.64 -21.35 9.78
C PHE A 37 -14.87 -22.20 10.83
N GLN A 38 -15.21 -23.48 10.95
CA GLN A 38 -14.78 -24.47 11.94
C GLN A 38 -14.22 -25.75 11.29
N ARG A 39 -13.85 -25.75 10.00
CA ARG A 39 -12.85 -26.73 9.55
C ARG A 39 -11.48 -26.23 10.00
N ARG A 40 -10.83 -27.00 10.89
CA ARG A 40 -9.45 -26.77 11.35
C ARG A 40 -8.60 -26.33 10.14
N VAL A 41 -8.07 -25.12 10.25
CA VAL A 41 -7.19 -24.50 9.25
C VAL A 41 -6.12 -25.52 8.87
N CYS A 42 -6.11 -25.90 7.60
CA CYS A 42 -5.00 -26.62 7.00
C CYS A 42 -3.72 -25.82 7.29
N MET A 43 -2.62 -26.47 7.67
CA MET A 43 -1.32 -25.84 7.96
C MET A 43 -0.73 -25.00 6.80
N THR A 44 -1.43 -24.88 5.67
CA THR A 44 -1.05 -24.05 4.52
C THR A 44 -1.17 -22.54 4.78
N ASN A 45 -2.02 -22.08 5.72
CA ASN A 45 -2.31 -20.65 5.96
C ASN A 45 -1.79 -20.11 7.30
N CYS A 46 -0.66 -20.60 7.82
CA CYS A 46 -0.07 -20.05 9.04
C CYS A 46 0.32 -18.56 8.87
N PRO A 47 0.01 -17.68 9.84
CA PRO A 47 0.44 -16.29 9.83
C PRO A 47 1.97 -16.15 9.74
N THR A 48 2.44 -15.04 9.17
CA THR A 48 3.87 -14.77 8.98
C THR A 48 4.35 -13.62 9.87
N LEU A 49 5.44 -13.85 10.59
CA LEU A 49 6.20 -12.83 11.31
C LEU A 49 7.40 -12.40 10.46
N ILE A 50 7.33 -11.20 9.90
CA ILE A 50 8.44 -10.55 9.21
C ILE A 50 9.33 -9.89 10.26
N VAL A 51 10.64 -10.16 10.22
CA VAL A 51 11.60 -9.64 11.18
C VAL A 51 12.63 -8.79 10.44
N THR A 52 12.65 -7.48 10.70
CA THR A 52 13.68 -6.63 10.08
C THR A 52 15.03 -6.82 10.77
N VAL A 53 16.11 -6.78 10.01
CA VAL A 53 17.49 -6.94 10.50
C VAL A 53 18.38 -5.84 9.91
N GLY A 54 19.29 -5.31 10.71
CA GLY A 54 20.35 -4.41 10.26
C GLY A 54 20.57 -3.20 11.17
N LEU A 55 21.64 -2.47 10.91
CA LEU A 55 22.05 -1.29 11.69
C LEU A 55 21.04 -0.14 11.62
N PRO A 56 21.03 0.81 12.58
CA PRO A 56 20.24 2.03 12.48
C PRO A 56 20.52 2.82 11.18
N ALA A 57 19.54 3.63 10.74
CA ALA A 57 19.59 4.39 9.48
C ALA A 57 19.80 3.57 8.18
N ARG A 58 19.52 2.26 8.20
CA ARG A 58 19.53 1.39 6.99
C ARG A 58 18.17 1.20 6.33
N GLY A 59 17.23 2.13 6.50
CA GLY A 59 15.92 2.06 5.81
C GLY A 59 14.93 0.99 6.29
N LYS A 60 15.19 0.25 7.38
CA LYS A 60 14.27 -0.78 7.91
C LYS A 60 12.85 -0.29 8.13
N THR A 61 12.66 0.81 8.87
CA THR A 61 11.33 1.39 9.12
C THR A 61 10.64 1.85 7.82
N TYR A 62 11.41 2.33 6.83
CA TYR A 62 10.87 2.67 5.52
C TYR A 62 10.34 1.41 4.81
N ILE A 63 11.13 0.34 4.79
CA ILE A 63 10.73 -0.97 4.25
C ILE A 63 9.50 -1.50 4.98
N SER A 64 9.50 -1.49 6.32
CA SER A 64 8.39 -1.97 7.15
C SER A 64 7.08 -1.26 6.82
N LYS A 65 7.10 0.07 6.72
CA LYS A 65 5.91 0.87 6.39
C LYS A 65 5.44 0.62 4.96
N LYS A 66 6.35 0.67 3.97
CA LYS A 66 6.00 0.42 2.57
C LYS A 66 5.46 -0.99 2.35
N LEU A 67 6.05 -1.99 3.02
CA LEU A 67 5.61 -3.37 2.91
C LEU A 67 4.25 -3.58 3.57
N THR A 68 4.05 -3.01 4.77
CA THR A 68 2.76 -3.06 5.47
C THR A 68 1.65 -2.42 4.62
N ARG A 69 1.92 -1.25 4.03
CA ARG A 69 0.98 -0.56 3.14
C ARG A 69 0.64 -1.38 1.90
N TYR A 70 1.64 -1.93 1.22
CA TYR A 70 1.42 -2.79 0.05
C TYR A 70 0.59 -4.01 0.40
N LEU A 71 0.98 -4.75 1.45
CA LEU A 71 0.27 -5.96 1.86
C LEU A 71 -1.18 -5.66 2.26
N ASN A 72 -1.44 -4.58 3.00
CA ASN A 72 -2.82 -4.18 3.31
C ASN A 72 -3.61 -3.80 2.06
N TRP A 73 -3.00 -3.06 1.13
CA TRP A 73 -3.68 -2.61 -0.08
C TRP A 73 -4.12 -3.79 -0.95
N ILE A 74 -3.32 -4.84 -1.09
CA ILE A 74 -3.68 -6.07 -1.83
C ILE A 74 -4.65 -6.99 -1.05
N GLY A 75 -5.06 -6.62 0.17
CA GLY A 75 -6.00 -7.36 1.00
C GLY A 75 -5.39 -8.37 1.97
N VAL A 76 -4.10 -8.28 2.30
CA VAL A 76 -3.42 -9.11 3.32
C VAL A 76 -3.30 -8.30 4.62
N PRO A 77 -4.10 -8.60 5.66
CA PRO A 77 -4.11 -7.85 6.92
C PRO A 77 -2.74 -7.85 7.59
N THR A 78 -2.09 -6.69 7.60
CA THR A 78 -0.70 -6.52 8.01
C THR A 78 -0.54 -5.38 9.01
N LYS A 79 0.30 -5.56 10.03
CA LYS A 79 0.59 -4.50 11.01
C LYS A 79 2.08 -4.42 11.34
N GLU A 80 2.61 -3.19 11.43
CA GLU A 80 3.96 -2.90 11.91
C GLU A 80 3.99 -2.82 13.46
N PHE A 81 5.01 -3.43 14.06
CA PHE A 81 5.33 -3.38 15.48
C PHE A 81 6.73 -2.78 15.65
N ASN A 82 6.80 -1.46 15.81
CA ASN A 82 8.06 -0.73 15.91
C ASN A 82 8.60 -0.74 17.34
N VAL A 83 9.61 -1.56 17.63
CA VAL A 83 10.17 -1.68 19.00
C VAL A 83 10.72 -0.35 19.53
N GLY A 84 11.15 0.56 18.63
CA GLY A 84 11.53 1.92 18.99
C GLY A 84 10.39 2.73 19.59
N GLN A 85 9.14 2.51 19.17
CA GLN A 85 7.96 3.15 19.74
C GLN A 85 7.69 2.66 21.16
N TYR A 86 7.68 1.34 21.39
CA TYR A 86 7.54 0.76 22.73
C TYR A 86 8.60 1.31 23.70
N ARG A 87 9.84 1.45 23.23
CA ARG A 87 10.91 2.07 24.02
C ARG A 87 10.63 3.54 24.35
N ARG A 88 10.18 4.34 23.39
CA ARG A 88 9.82 5.75 23.63
C ARG A 88 8.66 5.88 24.61
N GLU A 89 7.65 5.03 24.50
CA GLU A 89 6.50 5.02 25.41
C GLU A 89 6.90 4.65 26.84
N PHE A 90 7.88 3.75 26.99
CA PHE A 90 8.42 3.34 28.29
C PHE A 90 9.33 4.41 28.92
N LEU A 91 10.31 4.94 28.18
CA LEU A 91 11.30 5.89 28.71
C LEU A 91 10.78 7.32 28.83
N LYS A 92 9.78 7.70 28.03
CA LYS A 92 9.25 9.07 27.82
C LYS A 92 10.25 10.09 27.27
N ILE A 93 11.49 10.11 27.76
CA ILE A 93 12.54 11.05 27.36
C ILE A 93 13.79 10.27 26.97
N TYR A 94 14.31 10.56 25.77
CA TYR A 94 15.61 10.08 25.31
C TYR A 94 16.70 11.06 25.77
N LYS A 95 17.83 10.52 26.25
CA LYS A 95 18.97 11.34 26.70
C LYS A 95 20.12 11.31 25.69
N SER A 96 20.69 10.13 25.46
CA SER A 96 21.88 9.96 24.61
C SER A 96 22.08 8.51 24.17
N PHE A 97 23.04 8.31 23.27
CA PHE A 97 23.47 7.04 22.72
C PHE A 97 23.95 6.04 23.79
N GLU A 98 24.33 6.52 24.98
CA GLU A 98 24.79 5.69 26.11
C GLU A 98 23.76 4.63 26.51
N PHE A 99 22.47 4.90 26.29
CA PHE A 99 21.40 3.94 26.48
C PHE A 99 21.55 2.67 25.62
N PHE A 100 22.22 2.76 24.46
CA PHE A 100 22.37 1.66 23.51
C PHE A 100 23.68 0.88 23.65
N ARG A 101 24.62 1.34 24.49
CA ARG A 101 25.88 0.64 24.70
C ARG A 101 25.66 -0.80 25.15
N ALA A 102 26.57 -1.69 24.77
CA ALA A 102 26.49 -3.11 25.10
C ALA A 102 26.73 -3.39 26.60
N ASP A 103 27.52 -2.54 27.26
CA ASP A 103 27.84 -2.60 28.70
C ASP A 103 26.76 -1.97 29.60
N ASN A 104 25.74 -1.32 29.02
CA ASN A 104 24.61 -0.79 29.75
C ASN A 104 23.57 -1.88 30.04
N GLU A 105 23.73 -2.58 31.16
CA GLU A 105 22.85 -3.69 31.57
C GLU A 105 21.38 -3.27 31.71
N GLU A 106 21.12 -2.11 32.32
CA GLU A 106 19.76 -1.60 32.52
C GLU A 106 19.11 -1.22 31.17
N GLY A 107 19.86 -0.55 30.30
CA GLY A 107 19.43 -0.25 28.94
C GLY A 107 19.16 -1.51 28.11
N LEU A 108 19.96 -2.56 28.28
CA LEU A 108 19.73 -3.86 27.64
C LEU A 108 18.47 -4.54 28.17
N LYS A 109 18.24 -4.52 29.49
CA LYS A 109 17.06 -5.08 30.15
C LYS A 109 15.78 -4.40 29.68
N ILE A 110 15.76 -3.06 29.64
CA ILE A 110 14.63 -2.28 29.13
C ILE A 110 14.37 -2.60 27.65
N ARG A 111 15.41 -2.62 26.80
CA ARG A 111 15.25 -2.98 25.37
C ARG A 111 14.75 -4.40 25.16
N ARG A 112 15.14 -5.35 26.01
CA ARG A 112 14.60 -6.72 26.01
C ARG A 112 13.11 -6.72 26.39
N GLN A 113 12.74 -5.98 27.44
CA GLN A 113 11.34 -5.86 27.86
C GLN A 113 10.45 -5.23 26.78
N CYS A 114 10.89 -4.14 26.13
CA CYS A 114 10.13 -3.52 25.03
C CYS A 114 9.92 -4.49 23.86
N ALA A 115 10.94 -5.30 23.52
CA ALA A 115 10.81 -6.30 22.47
C ALA A 115 9.83 -7.42 22.85
N LEU A 116 9.82 -7.87 24.11
CA LEU A 116 8.85 -8.85 24.61
C LEU A 116 7.42 -8.30 24.59
N SER A 117 7.22 -7.05 25.00
CA SER A 117 5.90 -6.39 24.90
C SER A 117 5.42 -6.33 23.45
N ALA A 118 6.28 -5.93 22.52
CA ALA A 118 5.94 -5.91 21.10
C ALA A 118 5.62 -7.33 20.55
N LEU A 119 6.35 -8.37 20.96
CA LEU A 119 6.02 -9.76 20.58
C LEU A 119 4.69 -10.24 21.16
N ASN A 120 4.32 -9.81 22.38
CA ASN A 120 3.00 -10.13 22.93
C ASN A 120 1.87 -9.51 22.09
N ASP A 121 2.04 -8.28 21.62
CA ASP A 121 1.06 -7.63 20.75
C ASP A 121 1.02 -8.27 19.36
N VAL A 122 2.17 -8.73 18.83
CA VAL A 122 2.26 -9.55 17.62
C VAL A 122 1.40 -10.82 17.78
N ARG A 123 1.57 -11.54 18.89
CA ARG A 123 0.77 -12.73 19.18
C ARG A 123 -0.72 -12.40 19.19
N GLN A 124 -1.12 -11.36 19.91
CA GLN A 124 -2.53 -10.95 19.99
C GLN A 124 -3.10 -10.64 18.60
N PHE A 125 -2.35 -9.90 17.78
CA PHE A 125 -2.79 -9.54 16.43
C PHE A 125 -2.94 -10.74 15.49
N LEU A 126 -1.95 -11.64 15.46
CA LEU A 126 -1.95 -12.80 14.56
C LEU A 126 -2.87 -13.94 15.00
N THR A 127 -3.18 -14.06 16.28
CA THR A 127 -4.00 -15.17 16.82
C THR A 127 -5.45 -14.77 17.05
N VAL A 128 -5.70 -13.56 17.57
CA VAL A 128 -7.04 -13.09 17.95
C VAL A 128 -7.54 -12.00 17.00
N GLY A 129 -6.66 -11.09 16.59
CA GLY A 129 -7.01 -9.91 15.79
C GLY A 129 -7.31 -10.19 14.31
N GLY A 130 -7.20 -11.43 13.84
CA GLY A 130 -7.39 -11.79 12.43
C GLY A 130 -6.26 -11.31 11.50
N GLY A 131 -5.12 -10.90 12.07
CA GLY A 131 -3.92 -10.51 11.31
C GLY A 131 -3.28 -11.70 10.59
N GLN A 132 -2.77 -11.47 9.39
CA GLN A 132 -2.06 -12.50 8.61
C GLN A 132 -0.55 -12.30 8.61
N VAL A 133 -0.08 -11.04 8.63
CA VAL A 133 1.35 -10.71 8.61
C VAL A 133 1.67 -9.66 9.68
N ALA A 134 2.67 -9.92 10.51
CA ALA A 134 3.19 -8.93 11.46
C ALA A 134 4.61 -8.54 11.06
N VAL A 135 4.89 -7.23 10.99
CA VAL A 135 6.24 -6.70 10.71
C VAL A 135 6.87 -6.23 12.01
N PHE A 136 7.81 -7.01 12.54
CA PHE A 136 8.55 -6.70 13.74
C PHE A 136 9.75 -5.81 13.40
N ASP A 137 9.57 -4.48 13.51
CA ASP A 137 10.60 -3.49 13.16
C ASP A 137 11.56 -3.21 14.34
N ALA A 138 12.76 -3.78 14.26
CA ALA A 138 13.86 -3.54 15.19
C ALA A 138 15.23 -3.78 14.52
N THR A 139 16.34 -3.59 15.24
CA THR A 139 17.68 -3.85 14.69
C THR A 139 17.96 -5.35 14.52
N ASN A 140 17.56 -6.18 15.50
CA ASN A 140 17.72 -7.65 15.50
C ASN A 140 19.09 -8.14 15.00
N THR A 141 20.14 -7.39 15.34
CA THR A 141 21.50 -7.52 14.80
C THR A 141 22.25 -8.74 15.34
N THR A 142 21.80 -9.36 16.43
CA THR A 142 22.47 -10.53 17.04
C THR A 142 21.72 -11.83 16.76
N ARG A 143 22.45 -12.94 16.61
CA ARG A 143 21.86 -14.28 16.43
C ARG A 143 21.05 -14.73 17.64
N GLU A 144 21.49 -14.39 18.86
CA GLU A 144 20.75 -14.67 20.11
C GLU A 144 19.33 -14.08 20.06
N ARG A 145 19.21 -12.80 19.63
CA ARG A 145 17.92 -12.13 19.50
C ARG A 145 17.06 -12.79 18.43
N ARG A 146 17.61 -13.09 17.26
CA ARG A 146 16.88 -13.77 16.17
C ARG A 146 16.42 -15.16 16.59
N GLY A 147 17.26 -15.93 17.26
CA GLY A 147 16.91 -17.25 17.80
C GLY A 147 15.78 -17.19 18.84
N THR A 148 15.72 -16.12 19.65
CA THR A 148 14.60 -15.90 20.59
C THR A 148 13.29 -15.63 19.85
N ILE A 149 13.33 -14.84 18.77
CA ILE A 149 12.16 -14.55 17.94
C ILE A 149 11.68 -15.80 17.18
N VAL A 150 12.61 -16.62 16.67
CA VAL A 150 12.27 -17.90 16.02
C VAL A 150 11.58 -18.84 17.01
N LYS A 151 12.13 -19.02 18.21
CA LYS A 151 11.49 -19.84 19.26
C LYS A 151 10.09 -19.33 19.62
N PHE A 152 9.92 -18.02 19.72
CA PHE A 152 8.61 -17.40 19.94
C PHE A 152 7.64 -17.72 18.80
N ALA A 153 8.07 -17.62 17.54
CA ALA A 153 7.24 -17.93 16.39
C ALA A 153 6.85 -19.40 16.33
N GLU A 154 7.79 -20.31 16.56
CA GLU A 154 7.55 -21.77 16.63
C GLU A 154 6.50 -22.13 17.69
N GLN A 155 6.62 -21.56 18.90
CA GLN A 155 5.68 -21.80 20.00
C GLN A 155 4.25 -21.34 19.69
N ASN A 156 4.08 -20.39 18.77
CA ASN A 156 2.78 -19.84 18.39
C ASN A 156 2.31 -20.29 16.99
N GLY A 157 3.07 -21.15 16.31
CA GLY A 157 2.73 -21.64 14.97
C GLY A 157 2.82 -20.58 13.86
N PHE A 158 3.72 -19.60 14.01
CA PHE A 158 3.97 -18.57 13.00
C PHE A 158 5.15 -18.96 12.10
N LYS A 159 5.06 -18.63 10.81
CA LYS A 159 6.20 -18.64 9.90
C LYS A 159 7.09 -17.42 10.18
N VAL A 160 8.40 -17.53 9.96
CA VAL A 160 9.34 -16.39 10.09
C VAL A 160 9.96 -16.08 8.74
N PHE A 161 10.02 -14.79 8.40
CA PHE A 161 10.73 -14.31 7.21
C PHE A 161 11.59 -13.09 7.58
N PHE A 162 12.91 -13.20 7.45
CA PHE A 162 13.80 -12.09 7.78
C PHE A 162 14.01 -11.16 6.58
N VAL A 163 13.99 -9.85 6.84
CA VAL A 163 14.33 -8.81 5.86
C VAL A 163 15.50 -8.02 6.39
N GLU A 164 16.70 -8.36 5.92
CA GLU A 164 17.92 -7.65 6.28
C GLU A 164 18.19 -6.51 5.30
N SER A 165 18.45 -5.31 5.82
CA SER A 165 18.88 -4.17 5.00
C SER A 165 20.32 -3.81 5.34
N VAL A 166 21.20 -3.97 4.36
CA VAL A 166 22.63 -3.64 4.44
C VAL A 166 22.92 -2.51 3.48
N CYS A 167 23.57 -1.46 3.98
CA CYS A 167 24.05 -0.35 3.16
C CYS A 167 25.33 0.17 3.80
N GLU A 168 26.39 0.26 2.99
CA GLU A 168 27.71 0.74 3.41
C GLU A 168 28.01 2.14 2.85
N ASP A 169 27.16 2.64 1.95
CA ASP A 169 27.29 3.95 1.30
C ASP A 169 27.09 5.10 2.31
N PRO A 170 28.13 5.89 2.64
CA PRO A 170 28.07 6.96 3.61
C PRO A 170 27.07 8.07 3.25
N GLU A 171 26.88 8.36 1.97
CA GLU A 171 25.97 9.42 1.51
C GLU A 171 24.51 9.03 1.76
N VAL A 172 24.17 7.77 1.47
CA VAL A 172 22.84 7.21 1.75
C VAL A 172 22.56 7.20 3.26
N ILE A 173 23.56 6.84 4.06
CA ILE A 173 23.43 6.79 5.52
C ILE A 173 23.19 8.20 6.07
N ALA A 174 23.99 9.18 5.65
CA ALA A 174 23.82 10.58 6.03
C ALA A 174 22.43 11.11 5.64
N ALA A 175 22.00 10.87 4.40
CA ALA A 175 20.68 11.28 3.92
C ALA A 175 19.54 10.63 4.74
N ASN A 176 19.67 9.35 5.11
CA ASN A 176 18.68 8.65 5.94
C ASN A 176 18.61 9.22 7.37
N ILE A 177 19.74 9.64 7.95
CA ILE A 177 19.79 10.27 9.27
C ILE A 177 19.04 11.60 9.22
N VAL A 178 19.38 12.45 8.24
CA VAL A 178 18.78 13.78 8.10
C VAL A 178 17.28 13.70 7.84
N GLN A 179 16.84 12.92 6.85
CA GLN A 179 15.44 12.90 6.42
C GLN A 179 14.48 12.27 7.44
N VAL A 180 14.93 11.27 8.20
CA VAL A 180 14.02 10.43 9.01
C VAL A 180 14.30 10.53 10.50
N LYS A 181 15.55 10.77 10.90
CA LYS A 181 15.96 10.65 12.31
C LYS A 181 16.03 11.99 13.03
N LEU A 182 16.29 13.09 12.32
CA LEU A 182 16.18 14.42 12.92
C LEU A 182 14.74 14.80 13.25
N GLY A 183 13.76 14.35 12.46
CA GLY A 183 12.33 14.50 12.79
C GLY A 183 11.80 13.48 13.82
N SER A 184 12.67 12.65 14.42
CA SER A 184 12.27 11.66 15.42
C SER A 184 11.93 12.33 16.75
N PRO A 185 10.95 11.83 17.52
CA PRO A 185 10.67 12.30 18.87
C PRO A 185 11.88 12.18 19.82
N ASP A 186 12.85 11.34 19.49
CA ASP A 186 14.09 11.19 20.25
C ASP A 186 14.93 12.48 20.26
N TYR A 187 14.84 13.35 19.24
CA TYR A 187 15.74 14.50 19.04
C TYR A 187 15.03 15.86 19.01
N ILE A 188 13.78 15.95 19.50
CA ILE A 188 12.97 17.20 19.47
C ILE A 188 13.70 18.39 20.11
N ASN A 189 14.48 18.15 21.17
CA ASN A 189 15.16 19.19 21.93
C ASN A 189 16.66 19.30 21.61
N CYS A 190 17.12 18.64 20.53
CA CYS A 190 18.53 18.65 20.11
C CYS A 190 18.67 19.48 18.84
N ASN A 191 19.78 20.19 18.69
CA ASN A 191 20.10 20.77 17.39
C ASN A 191 20.52 19.67 16.39
N THR A 192 20.51 20.01 15.11
CA THR A 192 20.79 19.06 14.03
C THR A 192 22.17 18.41 14.16
N GLU A 193 23.19 19.18 14.52
CA GLU A 193 24.58 18.72 14.59
C GLU A 193 24.78 17.72 15.74
N GLU A 194 24.29 18.04 16.94
CA GLU A 194 24.31 17.17 18.12
C GLU A 194 23.51 15.89 17.88
N ALA A 195 22.35 16.00 17.22
CA ALA A 195 21.51 14.85 16.90
C ALA A 195 22.20 13.90 15.91
N VAL A 196 22.91 14.43 14.90
CA VAL A 196 23.72 13.63 13.97
C VAL A 196 24.86 12.94 14.72
N GLU A 197 25.60 13.67 15.57
CA GLU A 197 26.73 13.11 16.32
C GLU A 197 26.28 11.99 17.28
N ASP A 198 25.22 12.21 18.06
CA ASP A 198 24.63 11.20 18.93
C ASP A 198 24.17 9.97 18.14
N PHE A 199 23.53 10.19 16.99
CA PHE A 199 23.04 9.09 16.17
C PHE A 199 24.17 8.25 15.56
N MET A 200 25.29 8.88 15.17
CA MET A 200 26.48 8.17 14.68
C MET A 200 27.08 7.29 15.78
N LYS A 201 27.29 7.82 16.99
CA LYS A 201 27.76 7.03 18.15
C LYS A 201 26.80 5.90 18.51
N ARG A 202 25.49 6.14 18.33
CA ARG A 202 24.47 5.10 18.48
C ARG A 202 24.62 3.99 17.44
N ILE A 203 25.02 4.27 16.20
CA ILE A 203 25.29 3.23 15.18
C ILE A 203 26.47 2.38 15.61
N GLU A 204 27.58 3.00 16.04
CA GLU A 204 28.79 2.32 16.52
C GLU A 204 28.50 1.32 17.65
N CYS A 205 27.58 1.68 18.56
CA CYS A 205 27.12 0.77 19.63
C CYS A 205 26.56 -0.56 19.10
N TYR A 206 25.92 -0.57 17.93
CA TYR A 206 25.39 -1.79 17.31
C TYR A 206 26.41 -2.51 16.43
N GLU A 207 27.37 -1.80 15.84
CA GLU A 207 28.39 -2.39 14.95
C GLU A 207 29.24 -3.44 15.66
N THR A 208 29.65 -3.17 16.90
CA THR A 208 30.47 -4.07 17.73
C THR A 208 29.86 -5.47 17.94
N SER A 209 28.54 -5.60 17.84
CA SER A 209 27.81 -6.86 18.08
C SER A 209 27.00 -7.32 16.87
N TYR A 210 27.14 -6.66 15.72
CA TYR A 210 26.35 -6.99 14.55
C TYR A 210 26.82 -8.29 13.90
N GLN A 211 25.91 -9.27 13.86
CA GLN A 211 26.07 -10.56 13.20
C GLN A 211 25.09 -10.60 12.02
N PRO A 212 25.51 -10.24 10.79
CA PRO A 212 24.64 -10.25 9.62
C PRO A 212 24.09 -11.66 9.35
N LEU A 213 23.01 -11.73 8.56
CA LEU A 213 22.54 -13.04 8.06
C LEU A 213 23.61 -13.63 7.14
N ASP A 214 23.89 -14.92 7.38
CA ASP A 214 24.99 -15.65 6.76
C ASP A 214 24.48 -16.92 6.04
N GLU A 215 24.95 -17.16 4.82
CA GLU A 215 24.48 -18.26 3.96
C GLU A 215 24.76 -19.65 4.53
N VAL A 216 25.80 -19.79 5.36
CA VAL A 216 26.20 -21.08 5.93
C VAL A 216 25.55 -21.28 7.29
N LEU A 217 25.64 -20.28 8.16
CA LEU A 217 25.19 -20.36 9.54
C LEU A 217 23.69 -20.18 9.69
N ASP A 218 23.05 -19.42 8.79
CA ASP A 218 21.61 -19.17 8.77
C ASP A 218 20.92 -19.88 7.58
N ARG A 219 21.56 -20.93 7.02
CA ARG A 219 21.10 -21.68 5.81
C ARG A 219 19.67 -22.20 5.86
N ASP A 220 19.19 -22.49 7.07
CA ASP A 220 17.86 -23.07 7.31
C ASP A 220 16.78 -22.01 7.51
N LEU A 221 17.14 -20.72 7.59
CA LEU A 221 16.20 -19.60 7.74
C LEU A 221 15.69 -19.09 6.39
N SER A 222 14.44 -18.63 6.36
CA SER A 222 13.88 -17.93 5.20
C SER A 222 14.16 -16.44 5.30
N TYR A 223 14.86 -15.88 4.33
CA TYR A 223 15.22 -14.46 4.37
C TYR A 223 15.51 -13.84 3.01
N ILE A 224 15.45 -12.50 2.99
CA ILE A 224 16.00 -11.66 1.94
C ILE A 224 16.97 -10.64 2.56
N LYS A 225 18.13 -10.49 1.94
CA LYS A 225 19.12 -9.46 2.23
C LYS A 225 19.11 -8.46 1.09
N VAL A 226 18.70 -7.23 1.39
CA VAL A 226 18.69 -6.09 0.49
C VAL A 226 20.00 -5.32 0.71
N MET A 227 20.86 -5.29 -0.32
CA MET A 227 22.19 -4.69 -0.24
C MET A 227 22.26 -3.44 -1.11
N ASP A 228 22.91 -2.41 -0.57
CA ASP A 228 23.20 -1.15 -1.25
C ASP A 228 21.95 -0.54 -1.89
N VAL A 229 20.88 -0.42 -1.09
CA VAL A 229 19.63 0.23 -1.52
C VAL A 229 18.91 -0.53 -2.65
N GLY A 230 19.09 -1.85 -2.70
CA GLY A 230 18.44 -2.70 -3.71
C GLY A 230 19.25 -2.87 -4.99
N ARG A 231 20.55 -2.52 -4.98
CA ARG A 231 21.45 -2.89 -6.10
C ARG A 231 21.68 -4.39 -6.18
N ARG A 232 21.69 -5.08 -5.04
CA ARG A 232 21.89 -6.53 -4.95
C ARG A 232 20.95 -7.14 -3.92
N TYR A 233 20.54 -8.37 -4.19
CA TYR A 233 19.67 -9.14 -3.32
C TYR A 233 20.24 -10.53 -3.09
N LEU A 234 20.12 -11.03 -1.86
CA LEU A 234 20.34 -12.44 -1.56
C LEU A 234 19.04 -13.00 -0.96
N VAL A 235 18.50 -14.05 -1.56
CA VAL A 235 17.24 -14.66 -1.14
C VAL A 235 17.51 -16.11 -0.77
N ASN A 236 17.09 -16.52 0.42
CA ASN A 236 17.23 -17.89 0.90
C ASN A 236 15.87 -18.47 1.31
N ARG A 237 15.59 -19.70 0.85
CA ARG A 237 14.44 -20.54 1.25
C ARG A 237 13.09 -19.81 1.34
N VAL A 238 12.56 -19.35 0.21
CA VAL A 238 11.18 -18.84 0.12
C VAL A 238 10.19 -19.99 0.29
N LEU A 239 9.33 -19.93 1.31
CA LEU A 239 8.44 -21.04 1.69
C LEU A 239 7.04 -20.97 1.09
N ASP A 240 6.56 -19.78 0.76
CA ASP A 240 5.19 -19.59 0.26
C ASP A 240 5.01 -18.36 -0.64
N HIS A 241 3.79 -18.20 -1.14
CA HIS A 241 3.42 -17.12 -2.04
C HIS A 241 3.51 -15.73 -1.39
N ILE A 242 3.27 -15.59 -0.08
CA ILE A 242 3.38 -14.31 0.61
C ILE A 242 4.85 -13.89 0.65
N GLN A 243 5.75 -14.80 1.04
CA GLN A 243 7.19 -14.55 1.03
C GLN A 243 7.69 -14.23 -0.39
N SER A 244 7.23 -14.97 -1.41
CA SER A 244 7.57 -14.68 -2.81
C SER A 244 7.12 -13.29 -3.25
N ARG A 245 5.92 -12.85 -2.86
CA ARG A 245 5.41 -11.50 -3.16
C ARG A 245 6.17 -10.42 -2.42
N ILE A 246 6.56 -10.66 -1.16
CA ILE A 246 7.42 -9.75 -0.40
C ILE A 246 8.75 -9.58 -1.12
N VAL A 247 9.41 -10.68 -1.54
CA VAL A 247 10.66 -10.62 -2.32
C VAL A 247 10.47 -9.81 -3.60
N TYR A 248 9.43 -10.12 -4.38
CA TYR A 248 9.12 -9.41 -5.61
C TYR A 248 8.91 -7.90 -5.38
N TYR A 249 8.15 -7.53 -4.35
CA TYR A 249 7.95 -6.11 -4.01
C TYR A 249 9.25 -5.42 -3.61
N LEU A 250 10.06 -6.04 -2.74
CA LEU A 250 11.34 -5.48 -2.29
C LEU A 250 12.35 -5.31 -3.43
N MET A 251 12.25 -6.13 -4.47
CA MET A 251 13.07 -6.02 -5.69
C MET A 251 12.64 -4.86 -6.61
N ASN A 252 11.43 -4.33 -6.44
CA ASN A 252 10.90 -3.23 -7.28
C ASN A 252 10.90 -1.88 -6.58
N ILE A 253 11.00 -1.82 -5.24
CA ILE A 253 11.08 -0.54 -4.53
C ILE A 253 12.49 0.07 -4.58
N HIS A 254 12.55 1.39 -4.64
CA HIS A 254 13.78 2.15 -4.44
C HIS A 254 13.52 3.39 -3.58
N ILE A 255 14.60 3.95 -3.02
CA ILE A 255 14.52 5.09 -2.10
C ILE A 255 14.84 6.45 -2.74
N THR A 256 15.20 6.48 -4.03
CA THR A 256 15.50 7.75 -4.70
C THR A 256 14.26 8.65 -4.71
N PRO A 257 14.39 9.93 -4.33
CA PRO A 257 13.29 10.88 -4.38
C PRO A 257 12.72 11.00 -5.79
N ARG A 258 11.39 11.03 -5.90
CA ARG A 258 10.70 11.10 -7.20
C ARG A 258 9.32 11.72 -7.08
N SER A 259 8.76 12.11 -8.23
CA SER A 259 7.43 12.69 -8.32
C SER A 259 6.49 11.80 -9.14
N ILE A 260 5.33 11.47 -8.56
CA ILE A 260 4.24 10.78 -9.25
C ILE A 260 3.10 11.78 -9.43
N TYR A 261 2.64 11.92 -10.66
CA TYR A 261 1.53 12.79 -11.03
C TYR A 261 0.33 11.91 -11.40
N LEU A 262 -0.80 12.15 -10.77
CA LEU A 262 -2.05 11.44 -11.08
C LEU A 262 -3.10 12.46 -11.53
N CYS A 263 -3.72 12.22 -12.67
CA CYS A 263 -4.90 12.96 -13.08
C CYS A 263 -5.91 12.05 -13.75
N ARG A 264 -7.14 12.54 -13.83
CA ARG A 264 -8.15 11.96 -14.72
C ARG A 264 -7.91 12.45 -16.14
N HIS A 265 -8.51 11.77 -17.10
CA HIS A 265 -8.74 12.37 -18.42
C HIS A 265 -9.45 13.73 -18.30
N GLY A 266 -9.30 14.59 -19.30
CA GLY A 266 -10.16 15.78 -19.43
C GLY A 266 -11.64 15.39 -19.52
N GLU A 267 -12.55 16.31 -19.21
CA GLU A 267 -14.00 16.06 -19.29
C GLU A 267 -14.40 15.43 -20.64
N SER A 268 -15.22 14.37 -20.58
CA SER A 268 -15.71 13.64 -21.75
C SER A 268 -17.19 13.91 -22.04
N ASP A 269 -17.66 13.55 -23.24
CA ASP A 269 -19.07 13.72 -23.62
C ASP A 269 -20.03 12.94 -22.72
N LEU A 270 -19.63 11.76 -22.20
CA LEU A 270 -20.43 11.01 -21.23
C LEU A 270 -20.46 11.66 -19.85
N ASN A 271 -19.40 12.38 -19.45
CA ASN A 271 -19.43 13.14 -18.19
C ASN A 271 -20.48 14.26 -18.26
N ILE A 272 -20.54 15.01 -19.36
CA ILE A 272 -21.56 16.06 -19.57
C ILE A 272 -22.98 15.49 -19.45
N LYS A 273 -23.17 14.24 -19.86
CA LYS A 273 -24.46 13.55 -19.80
C LYS A 273 -24.71 12.82 -18.47
N GLY A 274 -23.79 12.88 -17.50
CA GLY A 274 -23.89 12.16 -16.23
C GLY A 274 -23.85 10.63 -16.36
N ARG A 275 -23.33 10.09 -17.47
CA ARG A 275 -23.30 8.65 -17.77
C ARG A 275 -21.98 8.02 -17.31
N ILE A 276 -22.05 6.83 -16.71
CA ILE A 276 -20.87 6.08 -16.25
C ILE A 276 -20.33 5.16 -17.35
N GLY A 277 -19.05 4.78 -17.26
CA GLY A 277 -18.45 3.84 -18.20
C GLY A 277 -18.27 4.40 -19.61
N GLY A 278 -18.43 3.54 -20.63
CA GLY A 278 -18.36 3.85 -22.05
C GLY A 278 -16.98 4.32 -22.52
N ASP A 279 -16.85 4.62 -23.82
CA ASP A 279 -15.58 5.06 -24.44
C ASP A 279 -15.72 6.36 -25.26
N SER A 280 -16.45 7.34 -24.72
CA SER A 280 -16.59 8.65 -25.36
C SER A 280 -15.27 9.44 -25.40
N GLY A 281 -15.16 10.33 -26.38
CA GLY A 281 -14.04 11.28 -26.48
C GLY A 281 -14.18 12.48 -25.53
N LEU A 282 -13.18 13.36 -25.61
CA LEU A 282 -13.14 14.62 -24.85
C LEU A 282 -14.16 15.64 -25.35
N SER A 283 -14.79 16.33 -24.40
CA SER A 283 -15.56 17.55 -24.64
C SER A 283 -14.64 18.71 -25.07
N ALA A 284 -15.23 19.85 -25.45
CA ALA A 284 -14.46 21.07 -25.70
C ALA A 284 -13.61 21.46 -24.47
N ARG A 285 -14.21 21.43 -23.26
CA ARG A 285 -13.50 21.71 -22.00
C ARG A 285 -12.43 20.66 -21.70
N GLY A 286 -12.69 19.39 -22.01
CA GLY A 286 -11.69 18.33 -21.84
C GLY A 286 -10.45 18.55 -22.69
N LYS A 287 -10.61 19.06 -23.92
CA LYS A 287 -9.48 19.44 -24.79
C LYS A 287 -8.70 20.62 -24.23
N ASP A 288 -9.38 21.61 -23.67
CA ASP A 288 -8.72 22.75 -23.03
C ASP A 288 -7.97 22.35 -21.76
N PHE A 289 -8.51 21.43 -20.96
CA PHE A 289 -7.78 20.80 -19.85
C PHE A 289 -6.50 20.12 -20.33
N GLY A 290 -6.53 19.37 -21.43
CA GLY A 290 -5.34 18.75 -22.01
C GLY A 290 -4.23 19.76 -22.33
N LYS A 291 -4.59 20.93 -22.88
CA LYS A 291 -3.64 22.02 -23.16
C LYS A 291 -3.05 22.60 -21.87
N CYS A 292 -3.89 22.85 -20.86
CA CYS A 292 -3.43 23.35 -19.56
C CYS A 292 -2.52 22.34 -18.85
N LEU A 293 -2.83 21.04 -18.96
CA LEU A 293 -1.98 19.96 -18.43
C LEU A 293 -0.62 19.93 -19.13
N GLY A 294 -0.60 20.09 -20.46
CA GLY A 294 0.64 20.22 -21.23
C GLY A 294 1.53 21.34 -20.72
N LYS A 295 0.95 22.55 -20.63
CA LYS A 295 1.66 23.72 -20.09
C LYS A 295 2.16 23.50 -18.67
N PHE A 296 1.32 22.93 -17.80
CA PHE A 296 1.71 22.61 -16.42
C PHE A 296 2.92 21.67 -16.37
N ILE A 297 2.90 20.59 -17.14
CA ILE A 297 4.00 19.60 -17.18
C ILE A 297 5.30 20.21 -17.72
N GLU A 298 5.21 21.05 -18.76
CA GLU A 298 6.35 21.80 -19.27
C GLU A 298 6.94 22.74 -18.20
N GLU A 299 6.11 23.47 -17.47
CA GLU A 299 6.52 24.37 -16.39
C GLU A 299 7.16 23.63 -15.20
N GLN A 300 6.79 22.37 -14.96
CA GLN A 300 7.44 21.55 -13.93
C GLN A 300 8.89 21.16 -14.30
N ASN A 301 9.29 21.27 -15.57
CA ASN A 301 10.64 20.96 -16.07
C ASN A 301 11.17 19.59 -15.59
N ILE A 302 10.33 18.56 -15.73
CA ILE A 302 10.58 17.21 -15.20
C ILE A 302 11.46 16.43 -16.20
N LYS A 303 12.62 15.97 -15.73
CA LYS A 303 13.49 15.09 -16.52
C LYS A 303 12.89 13.68 -16.61
N ASP A 304 13.01 13.08 -17.80
CA ASP A 304 12.67 11.69 -18.08
C ASP A 304 11.25 11.29 -17.65
N LEU A 305 10.29 12.20 -17.79
CA LEU A 305 8.89 11.95 -17.45
C LEU A 305 8.29 10.85 -18.34
N LYS A 306 7.80 9.78 -17.71
CA LYS A 306 6.98 8.77 -18.39
C LYS A 306 5.51 9.12 -18.29
N VAL A 307 4.77 8.94 -19.38
CA VAL A 307 3.31 9.18 -19.41
C VAL A 307 2.59 7.86 -19.65
N TRP A 308 1.66 7.53 -18.76
CA TRP A 308 0.81 6.35 -18.86
C TRP A 308 -0.65 6.72 -19.00
N THR A 309 -1.35 5.95 -19.82
CA THR A 309 -2.78 6.13 -20.12
C THR A 309 -3.51 4.80 -20.00
N SER A 310 -4.82 4.86 -19.83
CA SER A 310 -5.67 3.70 -20.15
C SER A 310 -5.77 3.49 -21.67
N GLN A 311 -6.44 2.43 -22.10
CA GLN A 311 -6.78 2.22 -23.52
C GLN A 311 -8.05 2.97 -23.95
N MET A 312 -8.67 3.74 -23.06
CA MET A 312 -9.90 4.49 -23.36
C MET A 312 -9.58 5.82 -24.04
N LYS A 313 -10.39 6.16 -25.05
CA LYS A 313 -10.19 7.30 -25.96
C LYS A 313 -9.92 8.61 -25.23
N ARG A 314 -10.66 8.90 -24.17
CA ARG A 314 -10.52 10.13 -23.38
C ARG A 314 -9.15 10.29 -22.69
N THR A 315 -8.53 9.22 -22.19
CA THR A 315 -7.18 9.32 -21.59
C THR A 315 -6.12 9.49 -22.67
N ILE A 316 -6.29 8.78 -23.80
CA ILE A 316 -5.39 8.85 -24.96
C ILE A 316 -5.41 10.27 -25.54
N GLN A 317 -6.59 10.83 -25.82
CA GLN A 317 -6.74 12.19 -26.33
C GLN A 317 -6.18 13.26 -25.38
N THR A 318 -6.23 13.03 -24.07
CA THR A 318 -5.62 13.94 -23.09
C THR A 318 -4.09 13.90 -23.19
N ALA A 319 -3.50 12.72 -23.37
CA ALA A 319 -2.06 12.53 -23.51
C ALA A 319 -1.51 13.02 -24.86
N GLU A 320 -2.27 12.86 -25.95
CA GLU A 320 -1.89 13.31 -27.29
C GLU A 320 -1.59 14.81 -27.34
N VAL A 321 -2.30 15.62 -26.54
CA VAL A 321 -2.09 17.07 -26.45
C VAL A 321 -0.75 17.43 -25.80
N LEU A 322 -0.16 16.53 -25.01
CA LEU A 322 1.14 16.75 -24.37
C LEU A 322 2.32 16.68 -25.35
N GLY A 323 2.13 16.08 -26.52
CA GLY A 323 3.19 15.95 -27.54
C GLY A 323 4.38 15.06 -27.13
N VAL A 324 4.25 14.25 -26.08
CA VAL A 324 5.29 13.34 -25.58
C VAL A 324 4.89 11.87 -25.78
N PRO A 325 5.87 10.94 -25.85
CA PRO A 325 5.57 9.51 -25.89
C PRO A 325 4.78 9.07 -24.65
N TYR A 326 3.77 8.23 -24.86
CA TYR A 326 2.97 7.65 -23.80
C TYR A 326 2.74 6.15 -24.01
N GLU A 327 2.54 5.42 -22.92
CA GLU A 327 2.23 3.99 -22.92
C GLU A 327 0.77 3.76 -22.54
N GLN A 328 0.11 2.83 -23.23
CA GLN A 328 -1.29 2.47 -22.95
C GLN A 328 -1.36 1.17 -22.16
N TRP A 329 -2.02 1.22 -21.02
CA TRP A 329 -2.17 0.10 -20.10
C TRP A 329 -3.65 -0.26 -19.98
N LYS A 330 -4.05 -1.44 -20.48
CA LYS A 330 -5.44 -1.92 -20.35
C LYS A 330 -5.89 -1.99 -18.88
N VAL A 331 -4.97 -2.33 -17.99
CA VAL A 331 -5.21 -2.38 -16.54
C VAL A 331 -5.48 -1.01 -15.90
N LEU A 332 -5.30 0.10 -16.63
CA LEU A 332 -5.72 1.44 -16.22
C LEU A 332 -7.12 1.83 -16.73
N ASN A 333 -7.83 0.97 -17.47
CA ASN A 333 -9.22 1.25 -17.87
C ASN A 333 -10.11 1.44 -16.64
N GLU A 334 -11.15 2.27 -16.78
CA GLU A 334 -12.12 2.54 -15.71
C GLU A 334 -12.76 1.24 -15.21
N ILE A 335 -13.30 1.27 -13.99
CA ILE A 335 -14.09 0.17 -13.44
C ILE A 335 -15.22 -0.20 -14.41
N ASP A 336 -15.31 -1.49 -14.73
CA ASP A 336 -16.37 -2.03 -15.61
C ASP A 336 -17.70 -2.07 -14.84
N ALA A 337 -18.69 -1.27 -15.27
CA ALA A 337 -20.02 -1.24 -14.68
C ALA A 337 -20.94 -2.36 -15.21
N GLY A 338 -20.44 -3.24 -16.09
CA GLY A 338 -21.14 -4.39 -16.63
C GLY A 338 -22.44 -4.01 -17.32
N VAL A 339 -23.56 -4.54 -16.85
CA VAL A 339 -24.89 -4.21 -17.41
C VAL A 339 -25.30 -2.74 -17.20
N CYS A 340 -24.60 -2.00 -16.34
CA CYS A 340 -24.86 -0.59 -16.05
C CYS A 340 -23.96 0.38 -16.84
N GLU A 341 -23.16 -0.12 -17.79
CA GLU A 341 -22.36 0.73 -18.68
C GLU A 341 -23.24 1.72 -19.46
N GLU A 342 -22.73 2.93 -19.66
CA GLU A 342 -23.38 4.04 -20.34
C GLU A 342 -24.69 4.55 -19.71
N MET A 343 -25.06 4.09 -18.50
CA MET A 343 -26.25 4.57 -17.78
C MET A 343 -25.94 5.77 -16.88
N MET A 344 -26.96 6.60 -16.61
CA MET A 344 -26.94 7.57 -15.52
C MET A 344 -27.22 6.88 -14.18
N TYR A 345 -26.83 7.48 -13.05
CA TYR A 345 -27.10 6.90 -11.73
C TYR A 345 -28.60 6.80 -11.45
N GLU A 346 -29.39 7.76 -11.93
CA GLU A 346 -30.85 7.79 -11.84
C GLU A 346 -31.46 6.61 -12.63
N GLU A 347 -30.98 6.37 -13.84
CA GLU A 347 -31.42 5.23 -14.68
C GLU A 347 -31.11 3.89 -13.99
N ILE A 348 -29.97 3.78 -13.29
CA ILE A 348 -29.60 2.59 -12.52
C ILE A 348 -30.52 2.43 -11.30
N GLN A 349 -30.83 3.51 -10.60
CA GLN A 349 -31.73 3.48 -9.45
C GLN A 349 -33.14 3.02 -9.84
N GLU A 350 -33.63 3.47 -10.99
CA GLU A 350 -34.95 3.08 -11.52
C GLU A 350 -34.97 1.65 -12.06
N SER A 351 -33.95 1.25 -12.83
CA SER A 351 -33.91 -0.04 -13.53
C SER A 351 -33.42 -1.19 -12.63
N PHE A 352 -32.52 -0.88 -11.69
CA PHE A 352 -31.85 -1.85 -10.79
C PHE A 352 -31.80 -1.35 -9.34
N PRO A 353 -32.95 -1.09 -8.69
CA PRO A 353 -33.01 -0.47 -7.35
C PRO A 353 -32.27 -1.28 -6.27
N LEU A 354 -32.32 -2.62 -6.35
CA LEU A 354 -31.59 -3.48 -5.42
C LEU A 354 -30.07 -3.36 -5.59
N GLU A 355 -29.58 -3.30 -6.83
CA GLU A 355 -28.15 -3.16 -7.12
C GLU A 355 -27.64 -1.79 -6.66
N PHE A 356 -28.42 -0.73 -6.87
CA PHE A 356 -28.13 0.61 -6.36
C PHE A 356 -27.98 0.60 -4.83
N ALA A 357 -28.93 -0.01 -4.11
CA ALA A 357 -28.89 -0.10 -2.65
C ALA A 357 -27.72 -0.97 -2.13
N LEU A 358 -27.44 -2.11 -2.78
CA LEU A 358 -26.31 -2.98 -2.42
C LEU A 358 -24.97 -2.27 -2.60
N ARG A 359 -24.83 -1.47 -3.66
CA ARG A 359 -23.62 -0.68 -3.91
C ARG A 359 -23.41 0.39 -2.85
N ASP A 360 -24.47 1.06 -2.41
CA ASP A 360 -24.37 2.05 -1.34
C ASP A 360 -24.03 1.43 0.01
N GLN A 361 -24.47 0.19 0.26
CA GLN A 361 -24.20 -0.54 1.50
C GLN A 361 -22.72 -0.94 1.66
N ASP A 362 -22.09 -1.51 0.63
CA ASP A 362 -20.65 -1.84 0.64
C ASP A 362 -20.06 -1.59 -0.75
N LYS A 363 -19.78 -0.32 -1.03
CA LYS A 363 -19.24 0.15 -2.31
C LYS A 363 -17.91 -0.50 -2.68
N TYR A 364 -17.11 -0.93 -1.71
CA TYR A 364 -15.80 -1.53 -1.98
C TYR A 364 -15.94 -2.95 -2.51
N ARG A 365 -16.80 -3.77 -1.87
CA ARG A 365 -16.98 -5.20 -2.23
C ARG A 365 -18.11 -5.45 -3.21
N TYR A 366 -19.00 -4.48 -3.41
CA TYR A 366 -20.06 -4.58 -4.40
C TYR A 366 -19.46 -4.77 -5.79
N ARG A 367 -19.90 -5.82 -6.49
CA ARG A 367 -19.56 -6.09 -7.87
C ARG A 367 -20.78 -5.84 -8.75
N TYR A 368 -20.61 -5.01 -9.79
CA TYR A 368 -21.64 -4.82 -10.79
C TYR A 368 -21.98 -6.16 -11.48
N PRO A 369 -23.25 -6.42 -11.85
CA PRO A 369 -23.60 -7.61 -12.62
C PRO A 369 -22.82 -7.63 -13.95
N LYS A 370 -22.04 -8.69 -14.18
CA LYS A 370 -21.11 -8.83 -15.31
C LYS A 370 -20.02 -7.74 -15.40
N GLY A 371 -19.74 -7.04 -14.30
CA GLY A 371 -18.70 -6.02 -14.21
C GLY A 371 -17.74 -6.28 -13.05
N GLU A 372 -17.12 -5.21 -12.57
CA GLU A 372 -16.07 -5.21 -11.54
C GLU A 372 -16.56 -4.62 -10.20
N SER A 373 -15.78 -4.88 -9.16
CA SER A 373 -15.79 -4.20 -7.86
C SER A 373 -14.51 -3.39 -7.67
N TYR A 374 -14.44 -2.55 -6.64
CA TYR A 374 -13.16 -1.92 -6.26
C TYR A 374 -12.12 -2.96 -5.80
N GLU A 375 -12.57 -4.08 -5.21
CA GLU A 375 -11.69 -5.20 -4.86
C GLU A 375 -11.05 -5.84 -6.11
N ASP A 376 -11.82 -6.00 -7.19
CA ASP A 376 -11.28 -6.48 -8.49
C ASP A 376 -10.28 -5.47 -9.07
N LEU A 377 -10.60 -4.18 -8.97
CA LEU A 377 -9.76 -3.10 -9.47
C LEU A 377 -8.41 -3.05 -8.76
N VAL A 378 -8.38 -3.25 -7.44
CA VAL A 378 -7.13 -3.36 -6.65
C VAL A 378 -6.27 -4.52 -7.16
N GLN A 379 -6.85 -5.71 -7.38
CA GLN A 379 -6.09 -6.85 -7.90
C GLN A 379 -5.56 -6.57 -9.31
N ARG A 380 -6.37 -5.95 -10.18
CA ARG A 380 -5.98 -5.57 -11.55
C ARG A 380 -4.90 -4.49 -11.60
N LEU A 381 -4.89 -3.56 -10.63
CA LEU A 381 -3.94 -2.44 -10.56
C LEU A 381 -2.61 -2.80 -9.89
N GLU A 382 -2.49 -3.98 -9.29
CA GLU A 382 -1.24 -4.39 -8.64
C GLU A 382 -0.01 -4.26 -9.57
N PRO A 383 -0.01 -4.73 -10.84
CA PRO A 383 1.12 -4.54 -11.74
C PRO A 383 1.49 -3.07 -11.97
N VAL A 384 0.49 -2.17 -11.97
CA VAL A 384 0.73 -0.72 -12.08
C VAL A 384 1.45 -0.20 -10.84
N ILE A 385 1.02 -0.62 -9.64
CA ILE A 385 1.70 -0.23 -8.39
C ILE A 385 3.14 -0.72 -8.37
N MET A 386 3.41 -1.96 -8.81
CA MET A 386 4.77 -2.49 -8.90
C MET A 386 5.64 -1.65 -9.83
N GLU A 387 5.11 -1.28 -10.99
CA GLU A 387 5.86 -0.46 -11.94
C GLU A 387 6.04 0.98 -11.43
N LEU A 388 5.04 1.59 -10.79
CA LEU A 388 5.18 2.92 -10.15
C LEU A 388 6.20 2.91 -9.00
N GLU A 389 6.35 1.78 -8.33
CA GLU A 389 7.36 1.62 -7.29
C GLU A 389 8.79 1.55 -7.85
N ARG A 390 8.92 1.10 -9.12
CA ARG A 390 10.18 0.94 -9.87
C ARG A 390 10.60 2.19 -10.65
N GLN A 391 9.64 2.97 -11.12
CA GLN A 391 9.89 4.17 -11.92
C GLN A 391 10.25 5.39 -11.06
N GLU A 392 10.92 6.36 -11.70
CA GLU A 392 11.15 7.69 -11.13
C GLU A 392 9.94 8.61 -11.40
N ASN A 393 10.03 9.50 -12.39
CA ASN A 393 8.98 10.48 -12.64
C ASN A 393 7.92 9.91 -13.58
N VAL A 394 6.67 9.82 -13.11
CA VAL A 394 5.55 9.26 -13.89
C VAL A 394 4.32 10.14 -13.80
N LEU A 395 3.69 10.41 -14.93
CA LEU A 395 2.33 10.95 -15.05
C LEU A 395 1.38 9.83 -15.46
N VAL A 396 0.35 9.59 -14.65
CA VAL A 396 -0.71 8.62 -14.95
C VAL A 396 -2.01 9.37 -15.23
N ILE A 397 -2.49 9.30 -16.47
CA ILE A 397 -3.77 9.83 -16.92
C ILE A 397 -4.78 8.69 -16.95
N CYS A 398 -5.71 8.68 -15.98
CA CYS A 398 -6.62 7.57 -15.76
C CYS A 398 -8.06 8.04 -15.53
N HIS A 399 -8.81 7.34 -14.66
CA HIS A 399 -10.24 7.53 -14.43
C HIS A 399 -10.55 7.62 -12.95
N GLN A 400 -11.81 7.85 -12.59
CA GLN A 400 -12.19 8.17 -11.23
C GLN A 400 -11.99 6.99 -10.27
N ALA A 401 -12.47 5.79 -10.60
CA ALA A 401 -12.30 4.64 -9.71
C ALA A 401 -10.85 4.14 -9.66
N VAL A 402 -10.17 4.16 -10.82
CA VAL A 402 -8.74 3.82 -10.92
C VAL A 402 -7.87 4.74 -10.06
N MET A 403 -8.06 6.05 -10.20
CA MET A 403 -7.29 7.04 -9.45
C MET A 403 -7.48 6.92 -7.95
N ARG A 404 -8.71 6.60 -7.49
CA ARG A 404 -9.02 6.31 -6.08
C ARG A 404 -8.20 5.14 -5.54
N CYS A 405 -8.12 4.04 -6.28
CA CYS A 405 -7.34 2.87 -5.87
C CYS A 405 -5.85 3.20 -5.77
N LEU A 406 -5.30 3.94 -6.74
CA LEU A 406 -3.90 4.38 -6.72
C LEU A 406 -3.62 5.33 -5.54
N LEU A 407 -4.51 6.30 -5.32
CA LEU A 407 -4.42 7.23 -4.19
C LEU A 407 -4.50 6.50 -2.85
N ALA A 408 -5.40 5.52 -2.71
CA ALA A 408 -5.53 4.72 -1.50
C ALA A 408 -4.23 3.97 -1.17
N TYR A 409 -3.52 3.47 -2.19
CA TYR A 409 -2.18 2.90 -2.00
C TYR A 409 -1.18 3.95 -1.51
N PHE A 410 -1.03 5.07 -2.22
CA PHE A 410 0.02 6.03 -1.87
C PHE A 410 -0.22 6.74 -0.53
N LEU A 411 -1.49 6.96 -0.17
CA LEU A 411 -1.91 7.69 1.04
C LEU A 411 -2.24 6.77 2.23
N ASP A 412 -2.02 5.47 2.10
CA ASP A 412 -2.27 4.47 3.16
C ASP A 412 -3.71 4.53 3.71
N LYS A 413 -4.70 4.54 2.80
CA LYS A 413 -6.13 4.58 3.15
C LYS A 413 -6.72 3.17 3.12
N GLY A 414 -7.45 2.80 4.17
CA GLY A 414 -8.08 1.49 4.29
C GLY A 414 -9.30 1.29 3.39
N ALA A 415 -9.67 0.02 3.16
CA ALA A 415 -10.86 -0.35 2.40
C ALA A 415 -12.13 0.23 3.06
N GLY A 416 -12.89 1.04 2.32
CA GLY A 416 -14.11 1.68 2.81
C GLY A 416 -13.90 3.02 3.53
N CYS A 417 -12.66 3.46 3.75
CA CYS A 417 -12.42 4.87 4.05
C CYS A 417 -12.80 5.69 2.83
N LYS A 418 -13.87 6.48 2.95
CA LYS A 418 -14.04 7.64 2.09
C LYS A 418 -12.74 8.45 2.17
N VAL A 419 -12.20 8.90 1.04
CA VAL A 419 -11.04 9.81 1.02
C VAL A 419 -11.56 11.18 1.44
N GLU A 420 -12.03 11.25 2.67
CA GLU A 420 -12.47 12.45 3.34
C GLU A 420 -11.19 13.15 3.77
N SER A 421 -10.93 14.32 3.18
CA SER A 421 -9.82 15.21 3.50
C SER A 421 -8.44 14.56 3.41
N VAL A 422 -7.88 14.61 2.22
CA VAL A 422 -6.49 15.06 2.19
C VAL A 422 -6.57 16.58 2.38
N CYS A 423 -5.90 17.14 3.39
CA CYS A 423 -5.63 18.57 3.43
C CYS A 423 -4.74 18.86 2.23
N LEU A 424 -5.36 19.31 1.16
CA LEU A 424 -4.73 19.55 -0.12
C LEU A 424 -4.56 21.06 -0.25
N SER A 425 -3.33 21.52 -0.34
CA SER A 425 -3.05 22.88 -0.77
C SER A 425 -3.49 23.01 -2.22
N VAL A 426 -4.55 23.80 -2.43
CA VAL A 426 -5.06 24.17 -3.75
C VAL A 426 -4.28 25.40 -4.19
N ASP A 427 -3.35 25.21 -5.12
CA ASP A 427 -2.82 26.33 -5.91
C ASP A 427 -3.75 26.47 -7.12
N ALA A 428 -4.67 27.41 -7.04
CA ALA A 428 -5.50 27.79 -8.17
C ALA A 428 -4.67 28.71 -9.07
N ASP A 429 -4.45 28.29 -10.31
CA ASP A 429 -3.93 29.20 -11.33
C ASP A 429 -4.94 30.32 -11.58
N LEU A 430 -4.45 31.55 -11.80
CA LEU A 430 -5.21 32.80 -12.00
C LEU A 430 -6.28 32.75 -13.12
N THR A 431 -6.37 31.65 -13.88
CA THR A 431 -7.30 31.41 -14.99
C THR A 431 -8.48 30.50 -14.64
N GLY A 432 -8.56 29.94 -13.42
CA GLY A 432 -9.69 29.11 -12.96
C GLY A 432 -9.90 27.78 -13.71
N SER A 433 -8.92 27.36 -14.52
CA SER A 433 -9.08 26.23 -15.47
C SER A 433 -8.47 24.91 -14.98
N LEU A 434 -7.41 24.99 -14.17
CA LEU A 434 -6.67 23.84 -13.65
C LEU A 434 -6.56 23.97 -12.13
N VAL A 435 -6.94 22.91 -11.42
CA VAL A 435 -6.72 22.83 -9.97
C VAL A 435 -5.59 21.84 -9.74
N SER A 436 -4.41 22.37 -9.39
CA SER A 436 -3.31 21.56 -8.91
C SER A 436 -3.51 21.32 -7.42
N ILE A 437 -3.67 20.05 -7.10
CA ILE A 437 -3.89 19.54 -5.77
C ILE A 437 -2.59 18.84 -5.36
N THR A 438 -1.78 19.50 -4.53
CA THR A 438 -0.57 18.89 -3.96
C THR A 438 -0.93 18.14 -2.69
N GLY A 439 -0.74 16.82 -2.70
CA GLY A 439 -0.89 15.99 -1.51
C GLY A 439 0.46 15.39 -1.15
N ASN A 440 1.04 15.75 0.00
CA ASN A 440 2.21 15.02 0.48
C ASN A 440 1.78 13.64 0.98
N ALA A 441 1.89 12.63 0.12
CA ALA A 441 1.93 11.23 0.51
C ALA A 441 3.22 10.97 1.28
N ASN A 442 3.29 11.49 2.51
CA ASN A 442 4.52 11.69 3.24
C ASN A 442 5.02 10.38 3.88
N ILE A 443 5.35 9.37 3.07
CA ILE A 443 6.18 8.28 3.55
C ILE A 443 7.62 8.78 3.59
N MET A 444 7.94 9.46 4.69
CA MET A 444 9.29 9.96 4.98
C MET A 444 9.86 10.93 3.92
N GLY A 445 9.01 11.69 3.22
CA GLY A 445 9.43 12.77 2.31
C GLY A 445 10.05 12.33 0.98
N ARG A 446 9.83 11.10 0.51
CA ARG A 446 10.51 10.55 -0.70
C ARG A 446 9.66 10.44 -1.96
N ILE A 447 8.34 10.52 -1.83
CA ILE A 447 7.42 10.52 -2.97
C ILE A 447 6.60 11.80 -2.90
N HIS A 448 6.72 12.64 -3.92
CA HIS A 448 5.83 13.78 -4.11
C HIS A 448 4.67 13.35 -4.99
N LEU A 449 3.45 13.36 -4.43
CA LEU A 449 2.24 13.03 -5.17
C LEU A 449 1.52 14.31 -5.56
N LYS A 450 1.39 14.54 -6.87
CA LYS A 450 0.67 15.69 -7.42
C LYS A 450 -0.60 15.20 -8.11
N VAL A 451 -1.74 15.71 -7.67
CA VAL A 451 -3.04 15.42 -8.24
C VAL A 451 -3.52 16.63 -9.02
N THR A 452 -3.99 16.47 -10.25
CA THR A 452 -4.49 17.59 -11.05
C THR A 452 -5.86 17.25 -11.63
N THR A 453 -6.82 18.18 -11.56
CA THR A 453 -8.17 18.03 -12.11
C THR A 453 -8.72 19.34 -12.70
N SER A 454 -9.76 19.27 -13.53
CA SER A 454 -10.47 20.45 -14.05
C SER A 454 -11.47 21.03 -13.03
N PHE A 455 -11.71 22.34 -13.09
CA PHE A 455 -12.54 23.10 -12.13
C PHE A 455 -14.05 22.76 -12.18
N SER A 456 -14.59 22.27 -13.31
CA SER A 456 -16.02 21.93 -13.43
C SER A 456 -16.35 20.49 -13.00
N LEU A 457 -15.36 19.58 -13.00
CA LEU A 457 -15.48 18.29 -12.30
C LEU A 457 -15.56 18.47 -10.77
N LEU A 458 -15.23 19.67 -10.25
CA LEU A 458 -15.53 20.08 -8.88
C LEU A 458 -16.95 20.66 -8.74
N SER A 459 -17.57 21.22 -9.79
CA SER A 459 -18.92 21.85 -9.71
C SER A 459 -20.10 20.88 -9.81
N GLU A 460 -19.87 19.63 -10.24
CA GLU A 460 -20.83 18.53 -9.99
C GLU A 460 -20.90 18.16 -8.49
N MET A 461 -20.06 18.77 -7.65
CA MET A 461 -20.16 18.76 -6.20
C MET A 461 -20.99 19.98 -5.75
N ASN A 462 -22.23 19.69 -5.37
CA ASN A 462 -23.28 20.55 -4.85
C ASN A 462 -22.79 21.85 -4.12
N PRO A 463 -23.22 23.07 -4.55
CA PRO A 463 -22.74 24.35 -4.00
C PRO A 463 -23.23 24.70 -2.58
N ASP A 464 -24.12 23.92 -1.96
CA ASP A 464 -24.74 24.26 -0.67
C ASP A 464 -24.20 23.48 0.56
N LEU A 465 -23.04 22.82 0.47
CA LEU A 465 -22.48 22.06 1.60
C LEU A 465 -21.10 22.59 2.03
N ASN A 466 -21.12 23.73 2.73
CA ASN A 466 -19.96 24.37 3.36
C ASN A 466 -19.33 23.57 4.54
N SER A 467 -19.46 22.24 4.57
CA SER A 467 -18.89 21.38 5.63
C SER A 467 -18.38 20.01 5.21
N ASN A 468 -18.46 19.60 3.93
CA ASN A 468 -18.05 18.23 3.53
C ASN A 468 -17.29 18.18 2.19
N PHE A 469 -16.00 18.51 2.22
CA PHE A 469 -15.04 18.43 1.10
C PHE A 469 -14.64 16.97 0.71
N CYS A 470 -15.47 15.98 1.07
CA CYS A 470 -14.96 14.67 1.47
C CYS A 470 -15.63 13.44 0.83
N SER A 471 -16.82 13.57 0.23
CA SER A 471 -17.60 12.40 -0.21
C SER A 471 -17.43 12.00 -1.68
N ALA A 472 -16.72 12.80 -2.49
CA ALA A 472 -16.68 12.62 -3.95
C ALA A 472 -15.28 12.57 -4.59
N LEU A 473 -14.20 12.59 -3.79
CA LEU A 473 -12.96 11.90 -4.18
C LEU A 473 -13.10 10.40 -3.97
#